data_AF-R6ZRE7-F1
#
_entry.id   AF-R6ZRE7-F1
#
_cell.length_a   1.000
_cell.length_b   1.000
_cell.length_c   1.000
_cell.angle_alpha   90.00
_cell.angle_beta   90.00
_cell.angle_gamma   90.00
#
_symmetry.space_group_name_H-M   'P 1'
#
loop_
_entity.id
_entity.type
_entity.pdbx_description
1 polymer ?
#
loop_
_entity_poly.entity_id
_entity_poly.type
_entity_poly.pdbx_seq_one_letter_code
_entity_poly.pdbx_strand_id
1 'polypeptide(L)'
;MPISLKESVKAQDLINEIRLQWNTAAFHQKVLIMVEGKDDKTFYFKFFNPSQSELKTCKGCRKLKDVYTSIRNSLTIECIAIKDSDFDRLNHIRPIDENFFYTDCHDYEMMCLADEQVKKELFDNLAITYEP
;
A
#
# COMPACT_ATOMS: atom_id res chain seq x y z
N MET A 1 2.83 4.65 24.73
CA MET A 1 3.40 3.29 24.58
C MET A 1 4.75 3.41 23.89
N PRO A 2 5.88 3.03 24.52
CA PRO A 2 7.18 3.06 23.85
C PRO A 2 7.18 2.05 22.68
N ILE A 3 7.71 2.48 21.54
CA ILE A 3 7.87 1.62 20.35
C ILE A 3 8.98 0.62 20.65
N SER A 4 8.75 -0.66 20.36
CA SER A 4 9.79 -1.68 20.52
C SER A 4 10.96 -1.36 19.60
N LEU A 5 12.18 -1.33 20.14
CA LEU A 5 13.41 -1.09 19.36
C LEU A 5 13.55 -2.03 18.15
N LYS A 6 12.99 -3.25 18.22
CA LYS A 6 12.99 -4.20 17.09
C LYS A 6 12.05 -3.79 15.96
N GLU A 7 10.99 -3.05 16.26
CA GLU A 7 10.00 -2.61 15.28
C GLU A 7 10.47 -1.36 14.53
N SER A 8 11.12 -0.43 15.21
CA SER A 8 11.68 0.77 14.59
C SER A 8 12.82 0.44 13.61
N VAL A 9 13.68 -0.52 13.95
CA VAL A 9 14.75 -1.00 13.06
C VAL A 9 14.17 -1.57 11.77
N LYS A 10 13.11 -2.39 11.86
CA LYS A 10 12.45 -2.98 10.67
C LYS A 10 11.79 -1.94 9.75
N ALA A 11 11.23 -0.86 10.31
CA ALA A 11 10.65 0.21 9.49
C ALA A 11 11.75 0.99 8.77
N GLN A 12 12.87 1.26 9.44
CA GLN A 12 14.02 1.95 8.85
C GLN A 12 14.67 1.12 7.74
N ASP A 13 14.77 -0.20 7.90
CA ASP A 13 15.28 -1.10 6.86
C ASP A 13 14.42 -1.03 5.59
N LEU A 14 13.08 -1.03 5.74
CA LEU A 14 12.15 -0.91 4.61
C LEU A 14 12.27 0.45 3.93
N ILE A 15 12.40 1.55 4.69
CA ILE A 15 12.61 2.89 4.13
C ILE A 15 13.90 2.93 3.31
N ASN A 16 14.99 2.36 3.85
CA ASN A 16 16.27 2.32 3.16
C ASN A 16 16.20 1.45 1.89
N GLU A 17 15.52 0.30 1.94
CA GLU A 17 15.26 -0.55 0.77
C GLU A 17 14.55 0.23 -0.33
N ILE A 18 13.46 0.93 0.01
CA ILE A 18 12.69 1.73 -0.95
C ILE A 18 13.55 2.84 -1.57
N ARG A 19 14.30 3.58 -0.75
CA ARG A 19 15.20 4.64 -1.24
C ARG A 19 16.26 4.11 -2.19
N LEU A 20 16.88 2.97 -1.86
CA LEU A 20 17.87 2.34 -2.74
C LEU A 20 17.25 1.88 -4.05
N GLN A 21 16.04 1.29 -4.00
CA GLN A 21 15.34 0.83 -5.19
C GLN A 21 14.95 1.99 -6.12
N TRP A 22 14.41 3.09 -5.59
CA TRP A 22 13.98 4.26 -6.37
C TRP A 22 15.12 5.11 -6.93
N ASN A 23 16.35 4.89 -6.47
CA ASN A 23 17.54 5.48 -7.08
C ASN A 23 18.01 4.73 -8.35
N THR A 24 17.36 3.62 -8.70
CA THR A 24 17.69 2.88 -9.92
C THR A 24 16.87 3.37 -11.11
N ALA A 25 17.43 3.28 -12.32
CA ALA A 25 16.77 3.73 -13.55
C ALA A 25 15.41 3.06 -13.80
N ALA A 26 15.21 1.84 -13.30
CA ALA A 26 13.96 1.10 -13.47
C ALA A 26 12.80 1.63 -12.63
N PHE A 27 13.07 2.35 -11.54
CA PHE A 27 12.06 2.80 -10.57
C PHE A 27 11.99 4.32 -10.40
N HIS A 28 13.00 5.07 -10.84
CA HIS A 28 13.10 6.52 -10.64
C HIS A 28 11.89 7.32 -11.14
N GLN A 29 11.16 6.83 -12.14
CA GLN A 29 9.95 7.48 -12.68
C GLN A 29 8.65 6.82 -12.24
N LYS A 30 8.72 5.77 -11.42
CA LYS A 30 7.54 5.04 -10.98
C LYS A 30 6.94 5.67 -9.73
N VAL A 31 5.61 5.73 -9.68
CA VAL A 31 4.88 6.08 -8.47
C VAL A 31 4.93 4.91 -7.48
N LEU A 32 5.34 5.18 -6.25
CA LEU A 32 5.31 4.22 -5.16
C LEU A 32 3.91 4.15 -4.54
N ILE A 33 3.33 2.96 -4.51
CA ILE A 33 2.04 2.72 -3.90
C ILE A 33 2.26 1.86 -2.65
N MET A 34 1.93 2.40 -1.48
CA MET A 34 2.11 1.70 -0.21
C MET A 34 0.76 1.19 0.31
N VAL A 35 0.73 -0.07 0.73
CA VAL A 35 -0.47 -0.73 1.30
C VAL A 35 -0.11 -1.43 2.61
N GLU A 36 -1.09 -1.67 3.49
CA GLU A 36 -0.81 -2.24 4.82
C GLU A 36 -0.31 -3.69 4.75
N GLY A 37 -1.04 -4.52 4.02
CA GLY A 37 -0.95 -5.96 4.02
C GLY A 37 -0.69 -6.58 2.64
N LYS A 38 -0.52 -7.91 2.64
CA LYS A 38 -0.31 -8.68 1.41
C LYS A 38 -1.58 -8.79 0.58
N ASP A 39 -2.73 -8.87 1.25
CA ASP A 39 -4.02 -9.03 0.59
C ASP A 39 -4.41 -7.73 -0.12
N ASP A 40 -4.21 -6.57 0.53
CA ASP A 40 -4.33 -5.25 -0.10
C ASP A 40 -3.47 -5.17 -1.38
N LYS A 41 -2.21 -5.60 -1.32
CA LYS A 41 -1.35 -5.60 -2.51
C LYS A 41 -1.95 -6.46 -3.62
N THR A 42 -2.49 -7.63 -3.27
CA THR A 42 -3.10 -8.57 -4.22
C THR A 42 -4.39 -8.02 -4.82
N PHE A 43 -5.10 -7.15 -4.12
CA PHE A 43 -6.25 -6.47 -4.68
C PHE A 43 -5.80 -5.29 -5.55
N TYR A 44 -5.03 -4.38 -4.97
CA TYR A 44 -4.68 -3.11 -5.57
C TYR A 44 -3.76 -3.23 -6.79
N PHE A 45 -2.94 -4.29 -6.93
CA PHE A 45 -1.99 -4.37 -8.05
C PHE A 45 -2.65 -4.30 -9.43
N LYS A 46 -3.91 -4.73 -9.54
CA LYS A 46 -4.65 -4.73 -10.81
C LYS A 46 -5.14 -3.35 -11.24
N PHE A 47 -5.19 -2.40 -10.32
CA PHE A 47 -5.67 -1.04 -10.57
C PHE A 47 -4.55 -0.09 -11.02
N PHE A 48 -3.30 -0.54 -10.99
CA PHE A 48 -2.15 0.29 -11.29
C PHE A 48 -1.31 -0.30 -12.41
N ASN A 49 -0.85 0.57 -13.30
CA ASN A 49 0.01 0.17 -14.41
C ASN A 49 1.41 -0.19 -13.87
N PRO A 50 1.88 -1.45 -13.98
CA PRO A 50 3.16 -1.88 -13.43
C PRO A 50 4.37 -1.25 -14.14
N SER A 51 4.20 -0.68 -15.33
CA SER A 51 5.26 0.07 -16.00
C SER A 51 5.49 1.47 -15.40
N GLN A 52 4.47 2.04 -14.76
CA GLN A 52 4.50 3.41 -14.21
C GLN A 52 4.39 3.48 -12.69
N SER A 53 4.20 2.33 -12.03
CA SER A 53 3.98 2.28 -10.60
C SER A 53 4.52 0.98 -10.00
N GLU A 54 4.71 0.98 -8.69
CA GLU A 54 5.18 -0.18 -7.94
C GLU A 54 4.51 -0.26 -6.57
N LEU A 55 3.91 -1.42 -6.26
CA LEU A 55 3.22 -1.66 -4.99
C LEU A 55 4.15 -2.30 -3.95
N LYS A 56 4.26 -1.68 -2.77
CA LYS A 56 5.00 -2.19 -1.61
C LYS A 56 4.09 -2.37 -0.40
N THR A 57 4.30 -3.46 0.33
CA THR A 57 3.59 -3.71 1.58
C THR A 57 4.40 -3.18 2.76
N CYS A 58 3.75 -2.50 3.70
CA CYS A 58 4.40 -1.94 4.88
C CYS A 58 4.40 -2.89 6.09
N LYS A 59 3.94 -4.14 5.91
CA LYS A 59 3.91 -5.19 6.94
C LYS A 59 3.20 -4.72 8.23
N GLY A 60 2.06 -4.03 8.04
CA GLY A 60 1.13 -3.58 9.09
C GLY A 60 0.80 -2.08 9.12
N CYS A 61 -0.41 -1.76 9.55
CA CYS A 61 -1.03 -0.43 9.73
C CYS A 61 -0.12 0.66 10.33
N ARG A 62 0.50 0.39 11.50
CA ARG A 62 1.32 1.40 12.19
C ARG A 62 2.57 1.77 11.40
N LYS A 63 3.16 0.79 10.69
CA LYS A 63 4.38 0.99 9.89
C LYS A 63 4.10 1.76 8.61
N LEU A 64 2.89 1.62 8.04
CA LEU A 64 2.52 2.37 6.84
C LEU A 64 2.62 3.88 7.05
N LYS A 65 2.10 4.40 8.17
CA LYS A 65 2.18 5.83 8.50
C LYS A 65 3.62 6.32 8.66
N ASP A 66 4.45 5.56 9.38
CA ASP A 66 5.86 5.92 9.63
C ASP A 66 6.68 5.92 8.34
N VAL A 67 6.51 4.87 7.52
CA VAL A 67 7.21 4.72 6.24
C VAL A 67 6.75 5.80 5.26
N TYR A 68 5.44 6.04 5.14
CA TYR A 68 4.87 7.09 4.29
C TYR A 68 5.42 8.46 4.67
N THR A 69 5.38 8.81 5.95
CA THR A 69 5.87 10.12 6.44
C THR A 69 7.35 10.33 6.15
N SER A 70 8.16 9.27 6.20
CA SER A 70 9.60 9.32 5.91
C SER A 70 9.93 9.43 4.42
N ILE A 71 9.03 8.98 3.55
CA ILE A 71 9.22 8.94 2.09
C ILE A 71 8.57 10.15 1.40
N ARG A 72 7.39 10.60 1.84
CA ARG A 72 6.62 11.70 1.20
C ARG A 72 7.38 13.03 1.06
N ASN A 73 8.42 13.24 1.87
CA ASN A 73 9.25 14.44 1.84
C ASN A 73 10.45 14.30 0.89
N SER A 74 10.59 13.14 0.22
CA SER A 74 11.64 12.91 -0.76
C SER A 74 11.31 13.63 -2.06
N LEU A 75 12.23 14.47 -2.55
CA LEU A 75 12.08 15.15 -3.85
C LEU A 75 12.11 14.20 -5.05
N THR A 76 12.46 12.93 -4.84
CA THR A 76 12.71 11.95 -5.91
C THR A 76 11.71 10.80 -5.94
N ILE A 77 10.79 10.71 -4.99
CA ILE A 77 9.86 9.58 -4.87
C ILE A 77 8.44 10.12 -4.74
N GLU A 78 7.70 10.05 -5.84
CA GLU A 78 6.25 10.24 -5.82
C GLU A 78 5.58 9.04 -5.18
N CYS A 79 4.73 9.26 -4.18
CA CYS A 79 4.11 8.16 -3.46
C CYS A 79 2.69 8.44 -2.97
N ILE A 80 1.90 7.37 -2.92
CA ILE A 80 0.59 7.33 -2.26
C ILE A 80 0.56 6.20 -1.23
N ALA A 81 -0.32 6.32 -0.23
CA ALA A 81 -0.60 5.25 0.73
C ALA A 81 -2.09 4.93 0.75
N ILE A 82 -2.43 3.65 0.85
CA ILE A 82 -3.79 3.15 0.99
C ILE A 82 -3.86 2.37 2.30
N LYS A 83 -4.77 2.80 3.19
CA LYS A 83 -4.82 2.34 4.58
C LYS A 83 -6.26 2.02 5.01
N ASP A 84 -6.44 0.93 5.74
CA ASP A 84 -7.71 0.63 6.41
C ASP A 84 -8.06 1.71 7.44
N SER A 85 -9.33 2.12 7.47
CA SER A 85 -9.77 3.27 8.26
C SER A 85 -10.50 2.91 9.55
N ASP A 86 -10.81 1.65 9.82
CA ASP A 86 -11.68 1.25 10.94
C ASP A 86 -11.23 1.82 12.29
N PHE A 87 -10.01 1.49 12.72
CA PHE A 87 -9.47 2.01 13.98
C PHE A 87 -9.22 3.51 13.94
N ASP A 88 -8.80 4.07 12.80
CA ASP A 88 -8.48 5.49 12.70
C ASP A 88 -9.74 6.35 12.77
N ARG A 89 -10.85 5.93 12.14
CA ARG A 89 -12.16 6.58 12.22
C ARG A 89 -12.71 6.56 13.64
N LEU A 90 -12.65 5.41 14.31
CA LEU A 90 -13.08 5.26 15.71
C LEU A 90 -12.30 6.17 16.66
N ASN A 91 -11.01 6.41 16.36
CA ASN A 91 -10.15 7.28 17.15
C ASN A 91 -10.10 8.74 16.64
N HIS A 92 -10.95 9.11 15.68
CA HIS A 92 -10.98 10.44 15.05
C HIS A 92 -9.64 10.89 14.44
N ILE A 93 -8.83 9.93 14.00
CA ILE A 93 -7.56 10.17 13.33
C ILE A 93 -7.85 10.45 11.85
N ARG A 94 -7.39 11.62 11.37
CA ARG A 94 -7.54 12.03 9.96
C ARG A 94 -6.38 11.51 9.11
N PRO A 95 -6.57 11.40 7.77
CA PRO A 95 -5.47 11.16 6.85
C PRO A 95 -4.34 12.17 7.01
N ILE A 96 -3.12 11.74 6.66
CA ILE A 96 -1.92 12.58 6.78
C ILE A 96 -1.96 13.76 5.79
N ASP A 97 -2.42 13.51 4.57
CA ASP A 97 -2.56 14.48 3.47
C ASP A 97 -3.45 13.88 2.36
N GLU A 98 -3.52 14.53 1.19
CA GLU A 98 -4.32 14.12 0.03
C GLU A 98 -3.84 12.85 -0.68
N ASN A 99 -2.57 12.46 -0.49
CA ASN A 99 -1.97 11.25 -1.05
C ASN A 99 -2.04 10.06 -0.07
N PHE A 100 -2.69 10.27 1.09
CA PHE A 100 -2.95 9.24 2.09
C PHE A 100 -4.43 8.84 2.07
N PHE A 101 -4.74 7.75 1.37
CA PHE A 101 -6.09 7.27 1.16
C PHE A 101 -6.54 6.34 2.28
N TYR A 102 -7.71 6.61 2.82
CA TYR A 102 -8.43 5.69 3.69
C TYR A 102 -9.43 4.88 2.89
N THR A 103 -9.33 3.55 2.96
CA THR A 103 -10.41 2.67 2.49
C THR A 103 -11.58 2.79 3.45
N ASP A 104 -12.81 2.78 2.96
CA ASP A 104 -13.99 2.88 3.83
C ASP A 104 -14.35 1.55 4.48
N CYS A 105 -15.24 1.63 5.48
CA CYS A 105 -15.47 0.58 6.46
C CYS A 105 -15.97 -0.74 5.85
N HIS A 106 -15.29 -1.81 6.26
CA HIS A 106 -15.73 -3.20 6.27
C HIS A 106 -16.07 -3.88 4.91
N ASP A 107 -15.24 -4.86 4.58
CA ASP A 107 -15.61 -6.10 3.87
C ASP A 107 -15.86 -6.06 2.36
N TYR A 108 -15.76 -4.95 1.62
CA TYR A 108 -16.01 -4.97 0.16
C TYR A 108 -14.92 -5.70 -0.65
N GLU A 109 -13.63 -5.38 -0.46
CA GLU A 109 -12.54 -6.11 -1.15
C GLU A 109 -12.55 -7.58 -0.74
N MET A 110 -12.83 -7.85 0.54
CA MET A 110 -12.92 -9.19 1.11
C MET A 110 -14.14 -9.96 0.60
N MET A 111 -15.28 -9.31 0.38
CA MET A 111 -16.50 -9.90 -0.18
C MET A 111 -16.32 -10.22 -1.67
N CYS A 112 -15.67 -9.33 -2.43
CA CYS A 112 -15.29 -9.60 -3.81
C CYS A 112 -14.28 -10.75 -3.93
N LEU A 113 -13.42 -10.95 -2.92
CA LEU A 113 -12.47 -12.07 -2.87
C LEU A 113 -13.04 -13.36 -2.27
N ALA A 114 -14.14 -13.31 -1.52
CA ALA A 114 -14.76 -14.48 -0.90
C ALA A 114 -15.55 -15.33 -1.91
N ASP A 115 -16.03 -14.72 -2.99
CA ASP A 115 -16.80 -15.39 -4.03
C ASP A 115 -15.92 -15.69 -5.27
N GLU A 116 -15.83 -16.97 -5.66
CA GLU A 116 -15.01 -17.42 -6.79
C GLU A 116 -15.48 -16.87 -8.14
N GLN A 117 -16.78 -16.63 -8.31
CA GLN A 117 -17.32 -16.12 -9.55
C GLN A 117 -17.07 -14.61 -9.68
N VAL A 118 -17.22 -13.86 -8.59
CA VAL A 118 -16.89 -12.43 -8.54
C VAL A 118 -15.38 -12.22 -8.76
N LYS A 119 -14.52 -13.05 -8.17
CA LYS A 119 -13.08 -13.03 -8.47
C LYS A 119 -12.80 -13.23 -9.94
N LYS A 120 -13.40 -14.26 -10.54
CA LYS A 120 -13.19 -14.60 -11.95
C LYS A 120 -13.64 -13.45 -12.86
N GLU A 121 -14.86 -12.92 -12.67
CA GLU A 121 -15.39 -11.85 -13.50
C GLU A 121 -14.67 -10.51 -13.32
N LEU A 122 -14.32 -10.13 -12.09
CA LEU A 122 -13.57 -8.90 -11.81
C LEU A 122 -12.21 -8.92 -12.52
N PHE A 123 -11.57 -10.08 -12.57
CA PHE A 123 -10.24 -10.25 -13.12
C PHE A 123 -10.23 -10.48 -14.63
N ASP A 124 -11.19 -11.24 -15.16
CA ASP A 124 -11.37 -11.43 -16.61
C ASP A 124 -11.69 -10.09 -17.31
N ASN A 125 -12.52 -9.24 -16.70
CA ASN A 125 -12.91 -7.94 -17.27
C ASN A 125 -11.79 -6.88 -17.24
N LEU A 126 -10.80 -7.02 -16.36
CA LEU A 126 -9.61 -6.16 -16.36
C LEU A 126 -8.56 -6.61 -17.40
N ALA A 127 -8.86 -7.64 -18.20
CA ALA A 127 -7.90 -8.33 -19.07
C ALA A 127 -6.66 -8.84 -18.30
N ILE A 128 -6.85 -9.23 -17.03
CA ILE A 128 -5.79 -9.76 -16.17
C ILE A 128 -6.12 -11.23 -15.89
N THR A 129 -5.52 -12.13 -16.65
CA THR A 129 -5.71 -13.58 -16.56
C THR A 129 -5.47 -14.09 -15.14
N TYR A 130 -6.42 -14.86 -14.60
CA TYR A 130 -6.34 -15.52 -13.29
C TYR A 130 -6.31 -17.05 -13.50
N GLU A 131 -5.22 -17.70 -13.11
CA GLU A 131 -5.10 -19.17 -13.09
C GLU A 131 -5.02 -19.64 -11.62
N PRO A 132 -5.90 -20.56 -11.18
CA PRO A 132 -6.11 -20.93 -9.77
C PRO A 132 -4.99 -21.77 -9.14
#